data_AF-A5A7S3-F1
#
_entry.id   AF-A5A7S3-F1
#
_cell.length_a   1.000
_cell.length_b   1.000
_cell.length_c   1.000
_cell.angle_alpha   90.00
_cell.angle_beta   90.00
_cell.angle_gamma   90.00
#
_symmetry.space_group_name_H-M   'P 1'
#
loop_
_entity.id
_entity.type
_entity.pdbx_description
1 polymer ?
#
loop_
_entity_poly.entity_id
_entity_poly.type
_entity_poly.pdbx_seq_one_letter_code
_entity_poly.pdbx_strand_id
1 'polypeptide(L)'
;MLYCAVLTPLGDDGFAVDFPDFPDAAPGDVGADTLCEAYGVAEEALAEHVRGLLARGETLPEPTPPDRLPVAPPAGAALFMVPVRLEPRRVVKVTLTMTEQEKEKLDAVAADWNMSRSQMVVAAIRDLCDRMGCP
;
A
#
# COMPACT_ATOMS: atom_id res chain seq x y z
N MET A 1 -9.55 -8.76 -2.24
CA MET A 1 -10.63 -7.97 -2.89
C MET A 1 -10.02 -6.69 -3.40
N LEU A 2 -10.47 -6.14 -4.53
CA LEU A 2 -9.93 -4.92 -5.13
C LEU A 2 -11.05 -3.88 -5.18
N TYR A 3 -10.79 -2.67 -4.71
CA TYR A 3 -11.73 -1.55 -4.78
C TYR A 3 -11.12 -0.41 -5.57
N CYS A 4 -11.96 0.35 -6.28
CA CYS A 4 -11.54 1.57 -6.94
C CYS A 4 -11.27 2.66 -5.89
N ALA A 5 -10.25 3.48 -6.16
CA ALA A 5 -9.96 4.68 -5.40
C ALA A 5 -9.64 5.83 -6.38
N VAL A 6 -10.03 7.04 -6.01
CA VAL A 6 -9.80 8.27 -6.78
C VAL A 6 -8.74 9.10 -6.07
N LEU A 7 -7.62 9.35 -6.75
CA LEU A 7 -6.50 10.13 -6.22
C LEU A 7 -6.63 11.54 -6.77
N THR A 8 -6.82 12.51 -5.90
CA THR A 8 -6.91 13.93 -6.30
C THR A 8 -5.70 14.68 -5.78
N PRO A 9 -4.86 15.28 -6.65
CA PRO A 9 -3.78 16.14 -6.18
C PRO A 9 -4.34 17.41 -5.53
N LEU A 10 -3.86 17.75 -4.34
CA LEU A 10 -4.26 18.95 -3.58
C LEU A 10 -3.23 20.08 -3.75
N GLY A 11 -2.76 20.30 -4.98
CA GLY A 11 -1.71 21.28 -5.26
C GLY A 11 -0.34 20.84 -4.74
N ASP A 12 0.37 21.74 -4.06
CA ASP A 12 1.71 21.47 -3.49
C ASP A 12 1.64 20.77 -2.11
N ASP A 13 0.46 20.64 -1.53
CA ASP A 13 0.25 20.20 -0.13
C ASP A 13 -0.11 18.71 0.00
N GLY A 14 -0.03 17.93 -1.08
CA GLY A 14 -0.14 16.48 -1.05
C GLY A 14 -1.28 15.91 -1.91
N PHE A 15 -1.81 14.77 -1.49
CA PHE A 15 -2.82 14.00 -2.22
C PHE A 15 -4.05 13.73 -1.35
N ALA A 16 -5.22 13.71 -1.96
CA ALA A 16 -6.43 13.14 -1.38
C ALA A 16 -6.74 11.80 -2.04
N VAL A 17 -7.33 10.87 -1.29
CA VAL A 17 -7.75 9.57 -1.82
C VAL A 17 -9.17 9.27 -1.40
N ASP A 18 -10.11 9.18 -2.34
CA ASP A 18 -11.50 8.86 -2.03
C ASP A 18 -11.87 7.44 -2.48
N PHE A 19 -12.62 6.72 -1.65
CA PHE A 19 -13.19 5.41 -2.00
C PHE A 19 -14.68 5.55 -2.32
N PRO A 20 -15.11 5.45 -3.59
CA PRO A 20 -16.51 5.57 -3.98
C PRO A 20 -17.41 4.48 -3.36
N ASP A 21 -16.87 3.28 -3.15
CA ASP A 21 -17.58 2.17 -2.50
C ASP A 21 -17.62 2.29 -0.97
N PHE A 22 -16.76 3.14 -0.39
CA PHE A 22 -16.66 3.38 1.04
C PHE A 22 -16.59 4.88 1.34
N PRO A 23 -17.70 5.62 1.19
CA PRO A 23 -17.72 7.06 1.45
C PRO A 23 -17.37 7.42 2.91
N ASP A 24 -17.56 6.48 3.84
CA ASP A 24 -17.18 6.63 5.26
C ASP A 24 -15.77 6.10 5.57
N ALA A 25 -15.08 5.48 4.61
CA ALA A 25 -13.67 5.17 4.76
C ALA A 25 -12.89 6.47 4.57
N ALA A 26 -12.31 6.99 5.65
CA ALA A 26 -11.34 8.07 5.53
C ALA A 26 -10.21 7.59 4.61
N PRO A 27 -10.04 8.23 3.45
CA PRO A 27 -9.01 9.25 3.39
C PRO A 27 -9.54 10.58 2.82
N GLY A 28 -9.36 11.66 3.58
CA GLY A 28 -9.40 13.00 3.01
C GLY A 28 -8.03 13.30 2.42
N ASP A 29 -7.41 14.38 2.89
CA ASP A 29 -5.98 14.61 2.71
C ASP A 29 -5.16 13.50 3.39
N VAL A 30 -4.32 12.80 2.63
CA VAL A 30 -3.42 11.75 3.13
C VAL A 30 -2.02 12.28 3.49
N GLY A 31 -1.74 13.56 3.27
CA GLY A 31 -0.46 14.19 3.63
C GLY A 31 0.75 13.50 3.00
N ALA A 32 0.58 12.94 1.81
CA ALA A 32 1.62 12.20 1.09
C ALA A 32 2.34 13.12 0.10
N ASP A 33 3.68 13.04 0.07
CA ASP A 33 4.50 13.82 -0.86
C ASP A 33 4.63 13.13 -2.23
N THR A 34 4.35 11.82 -2.27
CA THR A 34 4.44 11.00 -3.49
C THR A 34 3.19 10.14 -3.73
N LEU A 35 2.95 9.80 -5.01
CA LEU A 35 1.88 8.88 -5.39
C LEU A 35 2.00 7.49 -4.73
N CYS A 36 3.23 7.00 -4.55
CA CYS A 36 3.49 5.72 -3.89
C CYS A 36 3.11 5.75 -2.42
N GLU A 37 3.42 6.83 -1.72
CA GLU A 37 3.01 7.02 -0.31
C GLU A 37 1.50 7.13 -0.21
N ALA A 38 0.86 7.92 -1.07
CA ALA A 38 -0.60 8.04 -1.11
C ALA A 38 -1.27 6.68 -1.32
N TYR A 39 -0.73 5.85 -2.22
CA TYR A 39 -1.20 4.48 -2.44
C TYR A 39 -1.02 3.59 -1.21
N GLY A 40 0.12 3.70 -0.52
CA GLY A 40 0.37 2.96 0.72
C GLY A 40 -0.62 3.33 1.82
N VAL A 41 -0.88 4.63 2.01
CA VAL A 41 -1.87 5.14 2.97
C VAL A 41 -3.26 4.66 2.61
N ALA A 42 -3.63 4.68 1.32
CA ALA A 42 -4.91 4.17 0.84
C ALA A 42 -5.09 2.66 1.14
N GLU A 43 -4.06 1.84 0.92
CA GLU A 43 -4.06 0.41 1.24
C GLU A 43 -4.32 0.17 2.74
N GLU A 44 -3.62 0.92 3.60
CA GLU A 44 -3.76 0.82 5.06
C GLU A 44 -5.13 1.29 5.55
N ALA A 45 -5.61 2.44 5.06
CA ALA A 45 -6.90 3.00 5.41
C ALA A 45 -8.06 2.06 5.02
N LEU A 46 -8.01 1.51 3.80
CA LEU A 46 -9.00 0.56 3.32
C LEU A 46 -8.99 -0.73 4.16
N ALA A 47 -7.80 -1.26 4.48
CA ALA A 47 -7.68 -2.44 5.32
C ALA A 47 -8.26 -2.19 6.72
N GLU A 48 -8.02 -1.02 7.31
CA GLU A 48 -8.55 -0.66 8.62
C GLU A 48 -10.08 -0.53 8.62
N HIS A 49 -10.63 0.19 7.63
CA HIS A 49 -12.07 0.33 7.50
C HIS A 49 -12.78 -1.02 7.34
N VAL A 50 -12.25 -1.88 6.47
CA VAL A 50 -12.80 -3.23 6.26
C VAL A 50 -12.69 -4.09 7.52
N ARG A 51 -11.58 -4.03 8.27
CA ARG A 51 -11.49 -4.71 9.57
C ARG A 51 -12.57 -4.23 10.54
N GLY A 52 -12.83 -2.92 10.57
CA GLY A 52 -13.90 -2.33 11.37
C GLY A 52 -15.28 -2.89 11.01
N LEU A 53 -15.62 -2.95 9.72
CA LEU A 53 -16.87 -3.52 9.23
C LEU A 53 -17.01 -5.01 9.60
N LEU A 54 -15.96 -5.80 9.35
CA LEU A 54 -15.94 -7.22 9.65
C LEU A 54 -16.06 -7.50 11.16
N ALA A 55 -15.40 -6.69 12.00
CA ALA A 55 -15.49 -6.80 13.46
C ALA A 55 -16.92 -6.51 13.98
N ARG A 56 -17.68 -5.67 13.28
CA ARG A 56 -19.09 -5.38 13.57
C ARG A 56 -20.05 -6.38 12.91
N GLY A 57 -19.54 -7.36 12.16
CA GLY A 57 -20.34 -8.35 11.43
C GLY A 57 -21.10 -7.75 10.25
N GLU A 58 -20.67 -6.59 9.76
CA GLU A 58 -21.28 -5.92 8.61
C GLU A 58 -20.79 -6.54 7.29
N THR A 59 -21.64 -6.48 6.28
CA THR A 59 -21.31 -6.94 4.92
C THR A 59 -20.52 -5.88 4.19
N LEU A 60 -19.46 -6.30 3.49
CA LEU A 60 -18.70 -5.40 2.62
C LEU A 60 -19.48 -5.12 1.33
N PRO A 61 -19.43 -3.88 0.82
CA PRO A 61 -20.00 -3.54 -0.47
C PRO A 61 -19.32 -4.35 -1.58
N GLU A 62 -20.08 -4.69 -2.61
CA GLU A 62 -19.54 -5.31 -3.82
C GLU A 62 -18.66 -4.29 -4.55
N PRO A 63 -17.42 -4.64 -4.95
CA PRO A 63 -16.51 -3.69 -5.58
C PRO A 63 -17.07 -3.20 -6.92
N THR A 64 -17.19 -1.87 -7.06
CA THR A 64 -17.66 -1.27 -8.31
C THR A 64 -16.54 -1.34 -9.36
N PRO A 65 -16.81 -1.86 -10.57
CA PRO A 65 -15.80 -1.88 -11.62
C PRO A 65 -15.53 -0.43 -12.11
N PRO A 66 -14.30 -0.15 -12.58
CA PRO A 66 -13.90 1.20 -12.98
C PRO A 66 -14.81 1.79 -14.08
N ASP A 67 -15.34 0.96 -14.97
CA ASP A 67 -16.25 1.38 -16.05
C ASP A 67 -17.65 1.81 -15.55
N ARG A 68 -17.99 1.54 -14.28
CA ARG A 68 -19.30 1.83 -13.68
C ARG A 68 -19.22 2.78 -12.49
N LEU A 69 -18.13 3.53 -12.37
CA LEU A 69 -17.98 4.49 -11.30
C LEU A 69 -19.11 5.54 -11.36
N PRO A 70 -19.81 5.78 -10.24
CA PRO A 70 -20.94 6.69 -10.20
C PRO A 70 -20.53 8.17 -10.31
N VAL A 71 -19.25 8.48 -10.08
CA VAL A 71 -18.69 9.82 -10.11
C VAL A 71 -17.52 9.85 -11.07
N ALA A 72 -17.58 10.76 -12.05
CA ALA A 72 -16.43 11.03 -12.90
C ALA A 72 -15.33 11.64 -12.03
N PRO A 73 -14.09 11.11 -12.07
CA PRO A 73 -12.99 11.69 -11.30
C PRO A 73 -12.80 13.16 -11.70
N PRO A 74 -12.47 14.05 -10.74
CA PRO A 74 -12.23 15.45 -11.06
C PRO A 74 -11.07 15.60 -12.04
N ALA A 75 -11.02 16.72 -12.77
CA ALA A 75 -9.97 16.95 -13.75
C ALA A 75 -8.59 16.90 -13.08
N GLY A 76 -7.72 16.00 -13.55
CA GLY A 76 -6.38 15.78 -12.98
C GLY A 76 -6.32 14.70 -11.90
N ALA A 77 -7.44 14.07 -11.53
CA ALA A 77 -7.43 12.92 -10.64
C ALA A 77 -7.10 11.62 -11.38
N ALA A 78 -6.43 10.72 -10.68
CA ALA A 78 -6.09 9.39 -11.17
C ALA A 78 -6.98 8.33 -10.54
N LEU A 79 -7.41 7.35 -11.33
CA LEU A 79 -8.12 6.18 -10.82
C LEU A 79 -7.15 5.03 -10.61
N PHE A 80 -7.24 4.35 -9.47
CA PHE A 80 -6.39 3.22 -9.14
C PHE A 80 -7.16 2.11 -8.44
N MET A 81 -6.64 0.89 -8.54
CA MET A 81 -7.18 -0.29 -7.87
C MET A 81 -6.38 -0.55 -6.60
N VAL A 82 -7.06 -0.57 -5.46
CA VAL A 82 -6.46 -0.82 -4.14
C VAL A 82 -6.89 -2.19 -3.63
N PRO A 83 -5.94 -3.10 -3.34
CA PRO A 83 -6.26 -4.37 -2.73
C PRO A 83 -6.57 -4.21 -1.25
N VAL A 84 -7.66 -4.83 -0.78
CA VAL A 84 -7.89 -5.01 0.65
C VAL A 84 -6.95 -6.10 1.17
N ARG A 85 -5.93 -5.71 1.93
CA ARG A 85 -5.03 -6.63 2.64
C ARG A 85 -5.40 -6.67 4.12
N LEU A 86 -6.27 -7.61 4.48
CA LEU A 86 -6.76 -7.78 5.85
C LEU A 86 -5.72 -8.39 6.77
N GLU A 87 -4.83 -9.20 6.23
CA GLU A 87 -3.69 -9.71 6.97
C GLU A 87 -2.83 -8.51 7.41
N PRO A 88 -2.67 -8.26 8.72
CA PRO A 88 -1.73 -7.24 9.16
C PRO A 88 -0.36 -7.59 8.59
N ARG A 89 0.39 -6.59 8.09
CA ARG A 89 1.83 -6.73 7.86
C ARG A 89 2.49 -6.94 9.23
N ARG A 90 2.33 -8.14 9.79
CA ARG A 90 2.91 -8.51 11.08
C ARG A 90 4.41 -8.53 10.87
N VAL A 91 5.09 -7.61 11.54
CA VAL A 91 6.55 -7.63 11.59
C VAL A 91 6.96 -8.85 12.40
N VAL A 92 7.49 -9.87 11.72
CA VAL A 92 8.02 -11.07 12.35
C VAL A 92 9.54 -10.96 12.40
N LYS A 93 10.12 -11.10 13.59
CA LYS A 93 11.57 -11.18 13.75
C LYS A 93 12.03 -12.56 13.28
N VAL A 94 12.91 -12.59 12.28
CA VAL A 94 13.51 -13.82 11.74
C VAL A 94 15.01 -13.82 12.05
N THR A 95 15.54 -14.97 12.50
CA THR A 95 16.98 -15.19 12.63
C THR A 95 17.48 -15.88 11.37
N LEU A 96 18.50 -15.30 10.72
CA LEU A 96 19.10 -15.82 9.49
C LEU A 96 20.55 -16.25 9.77
N THR A 97 21.01 -17.29 9.09
CA THR A 97 22.42 -17.72 9.10
C THR A 97 23.03 -17.46 7.74
N MET A 98 24.19 -16.81 7.72
CA MET A 98 24.96 -16.46 6.52
C MET A 98 26.45 -16.41 6.86
N THR A 99 27.30 -16.45 5.85
CA THR A 99 28.76 -16.31 5.99
C THR A 99 29.16 -14.87 6.35
N GLU A 100 30.39 -14.69 6.85
CA GLU A 100 30.90 -13.35 7.16
C GLU A 100 30.97 -12.45 5.93
N GLN A 101 31.37 -12.99 4.77
CA GLN A 101 31.46 -12.23 3.53
C GLN A 101 30.08 -11.75 3.04
N GLU A 102 29.03 -12.56 3.21
CA GLU A 102 27.66 -12.16 2.85
C GLU A 102 27.14 -11.05 3.78
N LYS A 103 27.42 -11.17 5.08
CA LYS A 103 27.07 -10.13 6.05
C LYS A 103 27.77 -8.81 5.75
N GLU A 104 29.06 -8.83 5.45
CA GLU A 104 29.83 -7.61 5.12
C GLU A 104 29.29 -6.93 3.86
N LYS A 105 28.95 -7.72 2.83
CA LYS A 105 28.28 -7.19 1.63
C LYS A 105 26.91 -6.59 1.95
N LEU A 106 26.11 -7.26 2.78
CA LEU A 106 24.81 -6.75 3.21
C LEU A 106 24.95 -5.42 3.94
N ASP A 107 25.89 -5.32 4.88
CA ASP A 107 26.15 -4.10 5.65
C ASP A 107 26.61 -2.95 4.72
N ALA A 108 27.48 -3.24 3.75
CA ALA A 108 27.96 -2.25 2.79
C ALA A 108 26.85 -1.71 1.88
N VAL A 109 26.02 -2.59 1.30
CA VAL A 109 24.91 -2.19 0.41
C VAL A 109 23.83 -1.45 1.19
N ALA A 110 23.50 -1.91 2.40
CA ALA A 110 22.54 -1.24 3.25
C ALA A 110 22.99 0.19 3.60
N ALA A 111 24.28 0.39 3.89
CA ALA A 111 24.85 1.71 4.15
C ALA A 111 24.82 2.62 2.91
N ASP A 112 25.19 2.09 1.74
CA ASP A 112 25.18 2.83 0.47
C ASP A 112 23.78 3.35 0.12
N TRP A 113 22.75 2.53 0.39
CA TRP A 113 21.35 2.86 0.08
C TRP A 113 20.61 3.54 1.24
N ASN A 114 21.32 3.89 2.32
CA ASN A 114 20.77 4.50 3.53
C ASN A 114 19.58 3.72 4.12
N MET A 115 19.66 2.38 4.09
CA MET A 115 18.65 1.45 4.60
C MET A 115 19.21 0.59 5.74
N SER A 116 18.33 0.03 6.56
CA SER A 116 18.70 -1.02 7.50
C SER A 116 18.95 -2.35 6.77
N ARG A 117 19.76 -3.23 7.36
CA ARG A 117 19.96 -4.62 6.88
C ARG A 117 18.63 -5.35 6.60
N SER A 118 17.65 -5.21 7.49
CA SER A 118 16.33 -5.85 7.32
C SER A 118 15.57 -5.28 6.12
N GLN A 119 15.63 -3.97 5.88
CA GLN A 119 15.03 -3.35 4.70
C GLN A 119 15.71 -3.84 3.42
N MET A 120 17.04 -3.95 3.41
CA MET A 120 17.78 -4.46 2.25
C MET A 120 17.40 -5.91 1.91
N VAL A 121 17.29 -6.79 2.92
CA VAL A 121 16.85 -8.18 2.72
C VAL A 121 15.41 -8.23 2.18
N VAL A 122 14.50 -7.44 2.75
CA VAL A 122 13.10 -7.40 2.28
C VAL A 122 13.00 -6.84 0.85
N ALA A 123 13.78 -5.81 0.51
CA ALA A 123 13.83 -5.25 -0.84
C ALA A 123 14.32 -6.28 -1.86
N ALA A 124 15.38 -7.03 -1.53
CA ALA A 124 15.89 -8.10 -2.37
C ALA A 124 14.86 -9.23 -2.58
N ILE A 125 14.11 -9.59 -1.54
CA ILE A 125 13.02 -10.58 -1.67
C ILE A 125 11.94 -10.07 -2.63
N ARG A 126 11.53 -8.80 -2.51
CA ARG A 126 10.52 -8.20 -3.40
C ARG A 126 10.99 -8.16 -4.85
N ASP A 127 12.21 -7.69 -5.11
CA ASP A 127 12.79 -7.67 -6.46
C ASP A 127 12.84 -9.09 -7.06
N LEU A 128 13.27 -10.07 -6.27
CA LEU A 128 13.30 -11.47 -6.71
C LEU A 128 11.89 -12.00 -7.02
N CYS A 129 10.90 -11.66 -6.19
CA CYS A 129 9.50 -12.03 -6.39
C CYS A 129 8.93 -11.43 -7.68
N ASP A 130 9.22 -10.16 -7.95
CA ASP A 130 8.76 -9.46 -9.15
C ASP A 130 9.38 -10.05 -10.41
N ARG A 131 10.66 -10.46 -10.34
CA ARG A 131 11.38 -11.06 -11.47
C ARG A 131 10.99 -12.51 -11.75
N MET A 132 10.71 -13.28 -10.71
CA MET A 132 10.44 -14.72 -10.84
C MET A 132 8.95 -15.09 -10.81
N GLY A 133 8.06 -14.14 -10.49
CA GLY A 133 6.64 -14.41 -10.31
C GLY A 133 6.41 -15.25 -9.05
N CYS A 134 6.43 -14.60 -7.89
CA CYS A 134 6.08 -15.26 -6.63
C CYS A 134 4.60 -15.70 -6.64
N PRO A 135 4.23 -16.84 -5.99
CA PRO A 135 2.84 -17.23 -5.80
C PRO A 135 1.98 -16.16 -5.11
#